data_AF-A0A534JPK1-F1
#
_entry.id   AF-A0A534JPK1-F1
#
_cell.length_a   1.000
_cell.length_b   1.000
_cell.length_c   1.000
_cell.angle_alpha   90.00
_cell.angle_beta   90.00
_cell.angle_gamma   90.00
#
_symmetry.space_group_name_H-M   'P 1'
#
loop_
_entity.id
_entity.type
_entity.pdbx_description
1 polymer ?
#
loop_
_entity_poly.entity_id
_entity_poly.type
_entity_poly.pdbx_seq_one_letter_code
_entity_poly.pdbx_strand_id
1 'polypeptide(L)'
;MLRVELAVARTAIRHGTLRELAERRAVNDPWSTAVLRELDLRHYEFQELHFPVADGAVKAYSPLALTRPDVVRFQRFVSQAYRRPPSPRVLLLLPCSARKPYAESRTHRKFREAIDACGNPAAVHEVIVTSPLGLVPRELERSYPAAHYDVPVTGDWSRDEVEMLTGMLRSFVERNPYDAVIAHVTTEAPFVREAVAAAEFTATGRTGSEESLHGLTAALSRALGSTPIVSGNKRRDEDVASLARFQFRDAGDALLEGATTRGRWPFVRIFREGRQLGAVTDLGKISLALAGGEVLAKARVNCVEIEDFIPKGNIFAVGVTGATPDVRVGSEVAVVHGGSVRAVGVAKMQAREVVELRRGEAVHVRGLAG
;
A
#
# COMPACT_ATOMS: atom_id res chain seq x y z
N MET A 1 -6.77 13.23 -37.27
CA MET A 1 -5.97 13.49 -36.06
C MET A 1 -6.81 13.36 -34.78
N LEU A 2 -7.85 14.17 -34.55
CA LEU A 2 -8.66 14.12 -33.31
C LEU A 2 -9.31 12.75 -33.02
N ARG A 3 -9.91 12.09 -34.03
CA ARG A 3 -10.51 10.76 -33.85
C ARG A 3 -9.51 9.69 -33.39
N VAL A 4 -8.25 9.82 -33.83
CA VAL A 4 -7.17 8.90 -33.45
C VAL A 4 -6.77 9.13 -32.00
N GLU A 5 -6.54 10.37 -31.59
CA GLU A 5 -6.19 10.68 -30.19
C GLU A 5 -7.33 10.32 -29.21
N LEU A 6 -8.61 10.52 -29.60
CA LEU A 6 -9.74 10.03 -28.80
C LEU A 6 -9.75 8.50 -28.67
N ALA A 7 -9.38 7.77 -29.72
CA ALA A 7 -9.25 6.31 -29.64
C ALA A 7 -8.09 5.89 -28.73
N VAL A 8 -6.95 6.58 -28.80
CA VAL A 8 -5.80 6.36 -27.92
C VAL A 8 -6.18 6.61 -26.45
N ALA A 9 -6.85 7.72 -26.15
CA ALA A 9 -7.31 8.03 -24.80
C ALA A 9 -8.30 6.97 -24.25
N ARG A 10 -9.27 6.52 -25.07
CA ARG A 10 -10.21 5.44 -24.69
C ARG A 10 -9.48 4.13 -24.40
N THR A 11 -8.49 3.78 -25.22
CA THR A 11 -7.65 2.60 -24.99
C THR A 11 -6.86 2.73 -23.70
N ALA A 12 -6.27 3.90 -23.44
CA ALA A 12 -5.53 4.16 -22.20
C ALA A 12 -6.43 4.03 -20.96
N ILE A 13 -7.67 4.54 -21.00
CA ILE A 13 -8.66 4.36 -19.93
C ILE A 13 -8.96 2.88 -19.68
N ARG A 14 -9.24 2.09 -20.75
CA ARG A 14 -9.56 0.66 -20.60
C ARG A 14 -8.41 -0.16 -20.01
N HIS A 15 -7.17 0.27 -20.22
CA HIS A 15 -5.97 -0.41 -19.72
C HIS A 15 -5.38 0.21 -18.46
N GLY A 16 -6.04 1.20 -17.84
CA GLY A 16 -5.52 1.85 -16.63
C GLY A 16 -4.21 2.59 -16.85
N THR A 17 -4.03 3.20 -18.02
CA THR A 17 -2.79 3.90 -18.42
C THR A 17 -3.01 5.34 -18.86
N LEU A 18 -4.17 5.92 -18.51
CA LEU A 18 -4.49 7.30 -18.87
C LEU A 18 -3.49 8.29 -18.25
N ARG A 19 -3.06 8.03 -17.01
CA ARG A 19 -2.10 8.89 -16.33
C ARG A 19 -0.76 8.91 -17.05
N GLU A 20 -0.24 7.77 -17.48
CA GLU A 20 1.00 7.66 -18.26
C GLU A 20 0.87 8.34 -19.63
N LEU A 21 -0.29 8.22 -20.27
CA LEU A 21 -0.57 8.93 -21.51
C LEU A 21 -0.52 10.45 -21.28
N ALA A 22 -1.15 10.94 -20.20
CA ALA A 22 -1.14 12.35 -19.85
C ALA A 22 0.29 12.86 -19.58
N GLU A 23 1.10 12.14 -18.79
CA GLU A 23 2.49 12.50 -18.52
C GLU A 23 3.33 12.59 -19.81
N ARG A 24 3.19 11.62 -20.71
CA ARG A 24 3.91 11.61 -22.01
C ARG A 24 3.44 12.70 -22.97
N ARG A 25 2.18 13.12 -22.87
CA ARG A 25 1.62 14.18 -23.71
C ARG A 25 1.94 15.57 -23.16
N ALA A 26 1.98 15.72 -21.83
CA ALA A 26 2.21 16.98 -21.15
C ALA A 26 3.50 17.68 -21.60
N VAL A 27 4.58 16.93 -21.77
CA VAL A 27 5.90 17.47 -22.14
C VAL A 27 5.97 18.06 -23.56
N ASN A 28 4.95 17.84 -24.40
CA ASN A 28 4.96 18.33 -25.78
C ASN A 28 4.43 19.77 -25.92
N ASP A 29 3.82 20.34 -24.87
CA ASP A 29 3.18 21.66 -24.93
C ASP A 29 3.20 22.35 -23.54
N PRO A 30 3.58 23.65 -23.46
CA PRO A 30 3.64 24.38 -22.19
C PRO A 30 2.32 24.40 -21.42
N TRP A 31 1.19 24.56 -22.11
CA TRP A 31 -0.12 24.60 -21.46
C TRP A 31 -0.48 23.25 -20.84
N SER A 32 -0.25 22.16 -21.56
CA SER A 32 -0.48 20.79 -21.09
C SER A 32 0.38 20.45 -19.86
N THR A 33 1.65 20.88 -19.85
CA THR A 33 2.51 20.77 -18.67
C THR A 33 1.97 21.58 -17.49
N ALA A 34 1.54 22.83 -17.73
CA ALA A 34 0.98 23.68 -16.68
C ALA A 34 -0.29 23.08 -16.07
N VAL A 35 -1.22 22.57 -16.90
CA VAL A 35 -2.45 21.93 -16.45
C VAL A 35 -2.17 20.71 -15.57
N LEU A 36 -1.27 19.81 -16.00
CA LEU A 36 -0.96 18.62 -15.21
C LEU A 36 -0.33 18.99 -13.86
N ARG A 37 0.56 19.99 -13.83
CA ARG A 37 1.16 20.50 -12.60
C ARG A 37 0.15 21.19 -11.68
N GLU A 38 -0.76 21.98 -12.24
CA GLU A 38 -1.86 22.61 -11.50
C GLU A 38 -2.71 21.56 -10.80
N LEU A 39 -3.13 20.52 -11.55
CA LEU A 39 -3.93 19.44 -11.02
C LEU A 39 -3.21 18.66 -9.92
N ASP A 40 -1.94 18.34 -10.12
CA ASP A 40 -1.17 17.54 -9.16
C ASP A 40 -0.80 18.32 -7.89
N LEU A 41 -0.43 19.59 -8.02
CA LEU A 41 0.12 20.39 -6.90
C LEU A 41 -0.95 21.18 -6.15
N ARG A 42 -2.00 21.64 -6.82
CA ARG A 42 -3.01 22.55 -6.26
C ARG A 42 -4.41 21.95 -6.21
N HIS A 43 -4.70 20.93 -7.02
CA HIS A 43 -5.98 20.21 -7.02
C HIS A 43 -5.82 18.71 -6.76
N TYR A 44 -4.84 18.33 -5.94
CA TYR A 44 -4.55 16.94 -5.60
C TYR A 44 -5.78 16.18 -5.13
N GLU A 45 -6.58 16.76 -4.23
CA GLU A 45 -7.75 16.10 -3.64
C GLU A 45 -8.81 15.73 -4.69
N PHE A 46 -8.94 16.54 -5.75
CA PHE A 46 -9.79 16.20 -6.89
C PHE A 46 -9.22 15.00 -7.65
N GLN A 47 -7.93 15.02 -8.00
CA GLN A 47 -7.28 13.91 -8.71
C GLN A 47 -7.35 12.60 -7.90
N GLU A 48 -7.05 12.67 -6.60
CA GLU A 48 -7.04 11.54 -5.68
C GLU A 48 -8.42 10.89 -5.56
N LEU A 49 -9.49 11.69 -5.48
CA LEU A 49 -10.85 11.18 -5.39
C LEU A 49 -11.23 10.31 -6.59
N HIS A 50 -10.78 10.69 -7.79
CA HIS A 50 -11.07 9.98 -9.03
C HIS A 50 -10.02 8.91 -9.39
N PHE A 51 -8.93 8.78 -8.62
CA PHE A 51 -7.92 7.76 -8.87
C PHE A 51 -8.29 6.43 -8.16
N PRO A 52 -8.34 5.28 -8.87
CA PRO A 52 -8.67 4.00 -8.24
C PRO A 52 -7.68 3.60 -7.13
N VAL A 53 -8.10 2.72 -6.23
CA VAL A 53 -7.20 2.18 -5.17
C VAL A 53 -6.14 1.24 -5.72
N ALA A 54 -6.41 0.64 -6.87
CA ALA A 54 -5.46 -0.15 -7.64
C ALA A 54 -5.82 -0.01 -9.11
N ASP A 55 -4.87 0.45 -9.92
CA ASP A 55 -5.04 0.58 -11.36
C ASP A 55 -3.74 0.24 -12.10
N GLY A 56 -3.77 -0.84 -12.87
CA GLY A 56 -2.67 -1.27 -13.72
C GLY A 56 -1.30 -1.31 -13.03
N ALA A 57 -0.26 -1.03 -13.81
CA ALA A 57 1.11 -0.87 -13.31
C ALA A 57 1.51 0.60 -13.36
N VAL A 58 2.11 1.10 -12.28
CA VAL A 58 2.65 2.46 -12.19
C VAL A 58 3.93 2.54 -13.02
N LYS A 59 3.92 3.23 -14.15
CA LYS A 59 5.12 3.41 -14.99
C LYS A 59 5.87 4.67 -14.58
N ALA A 60 6.72 4.55 -13.58
CA ALA A 60 7.49 5.65 -13.01
C ALA A 60 8.71 5.97 -13.88
N TYR A 61 8.47 6.47 -15.10
CA TYR A 61 9.52 6.75 -16.09
C TYR A 61 9.83 8.25 -16.22
N SER A 62 9.12 9.10 -15.47
CA SER A 62 9.31 10.54 -15.48
C SER A 62 9.21 11.11 -14.06
N PRO A 63 9.76 12.30 -13.79
CA PRO A 63 9.62 12.96 -12.50
C PRO A 63 8.16 13.21 -12.08
N LEU A 64 7.25 13.32 -13.04
CA LEU A 64 5.80 13.46 -12.80
C LEU A 64 5.19 12.24 -12.10
N ALA A 65 5.92 11.12 -12.02
CA ALA A 65 5.52 9.95 -11.28
C ALA A 65 5.48 10.21 -9.76
N LEU A 66 6.34 11.10 -9.25
CA LEU A 66 6.41 11.43 -7.82
C LEU A 66 5.15 12.11 -7.31
N THR A 67 4.44 12.84 -8.18
CA THR A 67 3.22 13.59 -7.83
C THR A 67 1.94 12.85 -8.20
N ARG A 68 2.03 11.59 -8.67
CA ARG A 68 0.83 10.83 -9.03
C ARG A 68 -0.06 10.57 -7.81
N PRO A 69 -1.40 10.56 -7.97
CA PRO A 69 -2.30 10.37 -6.84
C PRO A 69 -2.11 9.05 -6.08
N ASP A 70 -1.92 7.94 -6.79
CA ASP A 70 -1.65 6.61 -6.23
C ASP A 70 -0.34 6.55 -5.42
N VAL A 71 0.74 7.14 -5.96
CA VAL A 71 2.05 7.24 -5.31
C VAL A 71 1.96 8.10 -4.05
N VAL A 72 1.45 9.33 -4.18
CA VAL A 72 1.35 10.26 -3.05
C VAL A 72 0.39 9.74 -1.97
N ARG A 73 -0.69 9.04 -2.34
CA ARG A 73 -1.59 8.39 -1.37
C ARG A 73 -0.85 7.38 -0.52
N PHE A 74 -0.02 6.54 -1.14
CA PHE A 74 0.81 5.56 -0.45
C PHE A 74 1.87 6.25 0.43
N GLN A 75 2.59 7.23 -0.11
CA GLN A 75 3.59 8.01 0.63
C GLN A 75 2.99 8.70 1.86
N ARG A 76 1.82 9.35 1.71
CA ARG A 76 1.08 9.99 2.81
C ARG A 76 0.70 8.97 3.87
N PHE A 77 0.17 7.81 3.47
CA PHE A 77 -0.14 6.75 4.44
C PHE A 77 1.10 6.33 5.23
N VAL A 78 2.20 5.99 4.55
CA VAL A 78 3.44 5.52 5.19
C VAL A 78 4.05 6.60 6.10
N SER A 79 3.97 7.86 5.72
CA SER A 79 4.60 8.96 6.47
C SER A 79 3.74 9.51 7.60
N GLN A 80 2.41 9.40 7.50
CA GLN A 80 1.48 10.12 8.38
C GLN A 80 0.61 9.20 9.24
N ALA A 81 0.30 7.98 8.77
CA ALA A 81 -0.68 7.10 9.41
C ALA A 81 -0.12 5.71 9.77
N TYR A 82 0.93 5.26 9.09
CA TYR A 82 1.50 3.95 9.32
C TYR A 82 2.08 3.82 10.73
N ARG A 83 1.78 2.67 11.35
CA ARG A 83 2.30 2.24 12.64
C ARG A 83 2.96 0.88 12.47
N ARG A 84 4.20 0.76 12.94
CA ARG A 84 4.97 -0.47 12.88
C ARG A 84 4.26 -1.62 13.61
N PRO A 85 4.48 -2.87 13.18
CA PRO A 85 4.12 -4.03 13.99
C PRO A 85 4.65 -3.90 15.43
N PRO A 86 3.85 -4.26 16.46
CA PRO A 86 4.25 -4.09 17.86
C PRO A 86 5.47 -4.90 18.32
N SER A 87 5.70 -6.09 17.76
CA SER A 87 6.78 -6.98 18.23
C SER A 87 8.18 -6.59 17.76
N PRO A 88 8.45 -6.22 16.50
CA PRO A 88 9.81 -5.92 16.07
C PRO A 88 10.33 -4.60 16.64
N ARG A 89 11.52 -4.66 17.24
CA ARG A 89 12.17 -3.52 17.90
C ARG A 89 13.34 -2.93 17.13
N VAL A 90 13.85 -3.64 16.12
CA VAL A 90 14.94 -3.21 15.24
C VAL A 90 14.38 -2.88 13.86
N LEU A 91 14.69 -1.70 13.34
CA LEU A 91 14.38 -1.33 11.95
C LEU A 91 15.54 -1.76 11.05
N LEU A 92 15.22 -2.47 9.97
CA LEU A 92 16.17 -2.83 8.92
C LEU A 92 15.74 -2.16 7.61
N LEU A 93 16.54 -1.21 7.14
CA LEU A 93 16.38 -0.59 5.83
C LEU A 93 17.09 -1.42 4.76
N LEU A 94 16.34 -1.85 3.75
CA LEU A 94 16.83 -2.65 2.62
C LEU A 94 16.68 -1.88 1.30
N PRO A 95 17.54 -2.09 0.30
CA PRO A 95 17.34 -1.53 -1.02
C PRO A 95 16.19 -2.24 -1.74
N CYS A 96 15.61 -1.55 -2.72
CA CYS A 96 14.64 -2.16 -3.63
C CYS A 96 15.26 -3.25 -4.51
N SER A 97 14.42 -3.92 -5.30
CA SER A 97 14.87 -4.84 -6.34
C SER A 97 13.95 -4.77 -7.55
N ALA A 98 14.48 -5.13 -8.72
CA ALA A 98 13.72 -5.07 -9.98
C ALA A 98 12.46 -5.96 -9.94
N ARG A 99 12.58 -7.17 -9.35
CA ARG A 99 11.46 -8.10 -9.19
C ARG A 99 10.62 -7.69 -7.96
N LYS A 100 9.33 -7.43 -8.18
CA LYS A 100 8.34 -7.25 -7.12
C LYS A 100 7.35 -8.44 -7.10
N PRO A 101 6.79 -8.80 -5.93
CA PRO A 101 7.13 -8.28 -4.60
C PRO A 101 8.58 -8.61 -4.22
N TYR A 102 9.23 -7.72 -3.48
CA TYR A 102 10.69 -7.75 -3.32
C TYR A 102 11.18 -9.05 -2.69
N ALA A 103 10.41 -9.62 -1.75
CA ALA A 103 10.67 -10.91 -1.11
C ALA A 103 10.93 -12.08 -2.07
N GLU A 104 10.44 -12.00 -3.32
CA GLU A 104 10.61 -13.02 -4.34
C GLU A 104 11.88 -12.81 -5.19
N SER A 105 12.57 -11.69 -5.03
CA SER A 105 13.82 -11.40 -5.74
C SER A 105 14.99 -12.24 -5.22
N ARG A 106 15.96 -12.52 -6.09
CA ARG A 106 17.20 -13.24 -5.72
C ARG A 106 17.95 -12.54 -4.59
N THR A 107 18.01 -11.22 -4.64
CA THR A 107 18.72 -10.40 -3.65
C THR A 107 18.05 -10.47 -2.28
N HIS A 108 16.73 -10.30 -2.22
CA HIS A 108 16.01 -10.35 -0.94
C HIS A 108 15.95 -11.77 -0.35
N ARG A 109 16.07 -12.83 -1.15
CA ARG A 109 16.27 -14.18 -0.62
C ARG A 109 17.57 -14.30 0.17
N LYS A 110 18.67 -13.72 -0.33
CA LYS A 110 19.94 -13.65 0.41
C LYS A 110 19.84 -12.82 1.68
N PHE A 111 19.15 -11.67 1.63
CA PHE A 111 18.89 -10.87 2.83
C PHE A 111 18.11 -11.68 3.86
N ARG A 112 17.08 -12.43 3.43
CA ARG A 112 16.31 -13.30 4.31
C ARG A 112 17.19 -14.36 4.98
N GLU A 113 18.08 -15.01 4.25
CA GLU A 113 19.03 -15.98 4.82
C GLU A 113 19.91 -15.35 5.91
N ALA A 114 20.41 -14.12 5.69
CA ALA A 114 21.17 -13.37 6.69
C ALA A 114 20.32 -12.94 7.90
N ILE A 115 19.07 -12.52 7.67
CA ILE A 115 18.12 -12.16 8.73
C ILE A 115 17.74 -13.39 9.56
N ASP A 116 17.48 -14.53 8.94
CA ASP A 116 17.16 -15.78 9.63
C ASP A 116 18.34 -16.26 10.49
N ALA A 117 19.57 -16.06 10.01
CA ALA A 117 20.79 -16.41 10.74
C ALA A 117 21.02 -15.58 12.03
N CYS A 118 20.28 -14.48 12.25
CA CYS A 118 20.34 -13.74 13.53
C CYS A 118 19.59 -14.45 14.67
N GLY A 119 18.78 -15.47 14.36
CA GLY A 119 18.04 -16.28 15.34
C GLY A 119 16.72 -15.69 15.83
N ASN A 120 16.39 -14.43 15.53
CA ASN A 120 15.11 -13.80 15.88
C ASN A 120 14.56 -12.92 14.73
N PRO A 121 14.34 -13.50 13.52
CA PRO A 121 13.95 -12.73 12.32
C PRO A 121 12.62 -11.97 12.49
N ALA A 122 11.69 -12.51 13.28
CA ALA A 122 10.40 -11.87 13.52
C ALA A 122 10.48 -10.58 14.34
N ALA A 123 11.59 -10.36 15.07
CA ALA A 123 11.88 -9.13 15.79
C ALA A 123 12.51 -8.02 14.93
N VAL A 124 12.76 -8.30 13.64
CA VAL A 124 13.29 -7.35 12.66
C VAL A 124 12.15 -6.76 11.86
N HIS A 125 12.07 -5.43 11.80
CA HIS A 125 11.12 -4.75 10.93
C HIS A 125 11.81 -4.34 9.63
N GLU A 126 11.50 -5.05 8.55
CA GLU A 126 12.06 -4.77 7.22
C GLU A 126 11.26 -3.65 6.52
N VAL A 127 11.96 -2.59 6.12
CA VAL A 127 11.41 -1.49 5.32
C VAL A 127 12.30 -1.26 4.10
N ILE A 128 11.70 -1.26 2.92
CA ILE A 128 12.41 -1.16 1.65
C ILE A 128 12.47 0.30 1.21
N VAL A 129 13.67 0.79 0.98
CA VAL A 129 13.96 2.12 0.43
C VAL A 129 13.86 2.07 -1.09
N THR A 130 13.03 2.94 -1.68
CA THR A 130 12.76 2.91 -3.12
C THR A 130 12.24 4.26 -3.66
N SER A 131 12.25 4.41 -4.98
CA SER A 131 11.57 5.46 -5.71
C SER A 131 10.58 4.82 -6.70
N PRO A 132 9.37 5.38 -6.90
CA PRO A 132 8.89 6.67 -6.39
C PRO A 132 8.24 6.60 -4.99
N LEU A 133 8.09 5.42 -4.40
CA LEU A 133 7.27 5.26 -3.18
C LEU A 133 7.94 5.72 -1.89
N GLY A 134 9.25 5.96 -1.89
CA GLY A 134 10.03 6.33 -0.71
C GLY A 134 10.33 5.12 0.16
N LEU A 135 9.33 4.68 0.93
CA LEU A 135 9.44 3.60 1.91
C LEU A 135 8.32 2.59 1.76
N VAL A 136 8.65 1.31 1.71
CA VAL A 136 7.69 0.21 1.65
C VAL A 136 7.93 -0.74 2.82
N PRO A 137 7.09 -0.72 3.87
CA PRO A 137 7.08 -1.76 4.89
C PRO A 137 6.84 -3.14 4.27
N ARG A 138 7.58 -4.17 4.71
CA ARG A 138 7.56 -5.52 4.10
C ARG A 138 6.16 -6.11 4.01
N GLU A 139 5.33 -5.92 5.02
CA GLU A 139 3.97 -6.44 5.08
C GLU A 139 3.02 -5.78 4.06
N LEU A 140 3.41 -4.63 3.49
CA LEU A 140 2.67 -3.92 2.44
C LEU A 140 3.27 -4.13 1.04
N GLU A 141 4.36 -4.90 0.90
CA GLU A 141 5.09 -5.02 -0.38
C GLU A 141 4.26 -5.62 -1.52
N ARG A 142 3.23 -6.41 -1.17
CA ARG A 142 2.32 -7.05 -2.13
C ARG A 142 1.17 -6.12 -2.54
N SER A 143 0.88 -5.11 -1.73
CA SER A 143 -0.21 -4.18 -1.97
C SER A 143 0.13 -3.26 -3.14
N TYR A 144 -0.90 -2.76 -3.83
CA TYR A 144 -0.72 -1.67 -4.76
C TYR A 144 -0.40 -0.36 -4.01
N PRO A 145 0.51 0.50 -4.50
CA PRO A 145 1.30 0.37 -5.73
C PRO A 145 2.65 -0.38 -5.56
N ALA A 146 3.01 -0.80 -4.35
CA ALA A 146 4.33 -1.39 -4.04
C ALA A 146 4.71 -2.62 -4.89
N ALA A 147 3.78 -3.50 -5.18
CA ALA A 147 4.04 -4.65 -6.07
C ALA A 147 3.95 -4.33 -7.57
N HIS A 148 3.47 -3.14 -7.93
CA HIS A 148 2.93 -2.85 -9.27
C HIS A 148 3.60 -1.64 -9.94
N TYR A 149 4.74 -1.17 -9.45
CA TYR A 149 5.47 -0.09 -10.12
C TYR A 149 6.68 -0.61 -10.91
N ASP A 150 6.95 0.08 -12.00
CA ASP A 150 8.12 -0.11 -12.83
C ASP A 150 8.91 1.20 -12.92
N VAL A 151 10.23 1.11 -12.74
CA VAL A 151 11.14 2.26 -12.70
C VAL A 151 12.48 1.83 -13.33
N PRO A 152 13.14 2.70 -14.10
CA PRO A 152 14.52 2.45 -14.53
C PRO A 152 15.45 2.39 -13.31
N VAL A 153 16.08 1.24 -13.08
CA VAL A 153 17.02 1.06 -11.96
C VAL A 153 18.41 1.50 -12.42
N THR A 154 18.63 2.82 -12.53
CA THR A 154 19.93 3.40 -12.92
C THR A 154 20.86 3.58 -11.72
N GLY A 155 20.30 3.70 -10.52
CA GLY A 155 21.05 4.08 -9.31
C GLY A 155 21.24 5.59 -9.17
N ASP A 156 20.73 6.38 -10.12
CA ASP A 156 20.74 7.84 -10.04
C ASP A 156 19.47 8.33 -9.34
N TRP A 157 19.65 9.22 -8.38
CA TRP A 157 18.56 9.84 -7.62
C TRP A 157 18.53 11.34 -7.90
N SER A 158 17.37 11.84 -8.32
CA SER A 158 17.12 13.28 -8.44
C SER A 158 17.00 13.93 -7.06
N ARG A 159 17.16 15.26 -7.00
CA ARG A 159 16.98 16.01 -5.74
C ARG A 159 15.59 15.84 -5.16
N ASP A 160 14.56 15.82 -6.00
CA ASP A 160 13.16 15.65 -5.57
C ASP A 160 12.95 14.26 -4.94
N GLU A 161 13.58 13.21 -5.48
CA GLU A 161 13.53 11.87 -4.90
C GLU A 161 14.27 11.77 -3.56
N VAL A 162 15.43 12.44 -3.45
CA VAL A 162 16.20 12.50 -2.20
C VAL A 162 15.43 13.27 -1.12
N GLU A 163 14.85 14.42 -1.46
CA GLU A 163 14.05 15.23 -0.54
C GLU A 163 12.82 14.46 -0.06
N MET A 164 12.11 13.81 -0.99
CA MET A 164 10.98 12.93 -0.67
C MET A 164 11.42 11.82 0.29
N LEU A 165 12.47 11.06 -0.04
CA LEU A 165 12.92 9.93 0.76
C LEU A 165 13.37 10.36 2.17
N THR A 166 14.17 11.42 2.27
CA THR A 166 14.69 11.90 3.56
C THR A 166 13.58 12.43 4.46
N GLY A 167 12.61 13.16 3.91
CA GLY A 167 11.41 13.62 4.64
C GLY A 167 10.54 12.46 5.14
N MET A 168 10.33 11.44 4.28
CA MET A 168 9.60 10.23 4.66
C MET A 168 10.32 9.44 5.74
N LEU A 169 11.64 9.24 5.63
CA LEU A 169 12.44 8.53 6.64
C LEU A 169 12.36 9.21 8.01
N ARG A 170 12.54 10.53 8.08
CA ARG A 170 12.42 11.30 9.33
C ARG A 170 11.04 11.10 9.97
N SER A 171 9.98 11.30 9.19
CA SER A 171 8.60 11.13 9.66
C SER A 171 8.33 9.69 10.12
N PHE A 172 8.88 8.70 9.41
CA PHE A 172 8.69 7.29 9.70
C PHE A 172 9.34 6.90 11.03
N VAL A 173 10.61 7.24 11.25
CA VAL A 173 11.34 6.88 12.48
C VAL A 173 10.85 7.67 13.69
N GLU A 174 10.38 8.91 13.51
CA GLU A 174 9.79 9.71 14.59
C GLU A 174 8.49 9.06 15.11
N ARG A 175 7.63 8.59 14.20
CA ARG A 175 6.36 7.93 14.56
C ARG A 175 6.54 6.49 15.05
N ASN A 176 7.62 5.83 14.62
CA ASN A 176 7.87 4.43 14.89
C ASN A 176 9.21 4.31 15.64
N PRO A 177 9.22 4.36 16.98
CA PRO A 177 10.46 4.33 17.74
C PRO A 177 11.09 2.94 17.71
N TYR A 178 12.35 2.82 17.32
CA TYR A 178 13.11 1.57 17.32
C TYR A 178 14.26 1.65 18.32
N ASP A 179 14.67 0.50 18.86
CA ASP A 179 15.83 0.42 19.75
C ASP A 179 17.14 0.55 18.96
N ALA A 180 17.13 0.12 17.69
CA ALA A 180 18.22 0.25 16.75
C ALA A 180 17.70 0.39 15.32
N VAL A 181 18.47 1.10 14.48
CA VAL A 181 18.24 1.20 13.04
C VAL A 181 19.47 0.68 12.31
N ILE A 182 19.28 -0.32 11.46
CA ILE A 182 20.32 -0.90 10.61
C ILE A 182 19.98 -0.56 9.17
N ALA A 183 20.94 -0.01 8.44
CA ALA A 183 20.82 0.36 7.05
C ALA A 183 21.71 -0.54 6.18
N HIS A 184 21.08 -1.47 5.46
CA HIS A 184 21.76 -2.38 4.55
C HIS A 184 21.63 -1.91 3.09
N VAL A 185 21.96 -0.64 2.86
CA VAL A 185 21.85 0.06 1.56
C VAL A 185 23.23 0.54 1.09
N THR A 186 23.38 0.79 -0.22
CA THR A 186 24.63 1.28 -0.80
C THR A 186 24.45 2.63 -1.46
N THR A 187 23.69 2.68 -2.56
CA THR A 187 23.44 3.91 -3.33
C THR A 187 22.73 4.97 -2.47
N GLU A 188 21.80 4.53 -1.62
CA GLU A 188 20.97 5.38 -0.78
C GLU A 188 21.68 5.78 0.53
N ALA A 189 22.87 5.26 0.80
CA ALA A 189 23.55 5.45 2.07
C ALA A 189 23.79 6.91 2.46
N PRO A 190 24.16 7.84 1.54
CA PRO A 190 24.30 9.25 1.88
C PRO A 190 23.00 9.87 2.41
N PHE A 191 21.88 9.58 1.75
CA PHE A 191 20.57 10.14 2.08
C PHE A 191 20.00 9.52 3.37
N VAL A 192 20.19 8.22 3.55
CA VAL A 192 19.79 7.54 4.79
C VAL A 192 20.60 8.07 5.98
N ARG A 193 21.90 8.36 5.80
CA ARG A 193 22.75 8.92 6.86
C ARG A 193 22.31 10.33 7.24
N GLU A 194 21.89 11.14 6.27
CA GLU A 194 21.36 12.48 6.50
C GLU A 194 20.02 12.45 7.25
N ALA A 195 19.15 11.49 6.94
CA ALA A 195 17.84 11.36 7.56
C ALA A 195 17.88 10.68 8.93
N VAL A 196 18.75 9.69 9.11
CA VAL A 196 18.85 8.83 10.29
C VAL A 196 20.30 8.66 10.71
N ALA A 197 20.86 9.68 11.37
CA ALA A 197 22.28 9.72 11.76
C ALA A 197 22.72 8.54 12.65
N ALA A 198 21.79 7.99 13.45
CA ALA A 198 22.04 6.85 14.34
C ALA A 198 22.05 5.48 13.63
N ALA A 199 21.81 5.43 12.32
CA ALA A 199 21.74 4.16 11.60
C ALA A 199 23.13 3.49 11.47
N GLU A 200 23.21 2.21 11.80
CA GLU A 200 24.38 1.37 11.54
C GLU A 200 24.36 0.87 10.10
N PHE A 201 25.41 1.16 9.32
CA PHE A 201 25.50 0.76 7.91
C PHE A 201 26.27 -0.55 7.76
N THR A 202 25.68 -1.53 7.08
CA THR A 202 26.25 -2.90 7.02
C THR A 202 26.69 -3.33 5.63
N ALA A 203 26.29 -2.63 4.57
CA ALA A 203 26.64 -3.00 3.21
C ALA A 203 27.88 -2.24 2.72
N THR A 204 28.86 -2.98 2.21
CA THR A 204 30.08 -2.46 1.56
C THR A 204 30.08 -2.89 0.08
N GLY A 205 30.08 -1.91 -0.83
CA GLY A 205 30.06 -2.15 -2.27
C GLY A 205 28.75 -2.78 -2.77
N ARG A 206 28.63 -4.11 -2.74
CA ARG A 206 27.44 -4.85 -3.20
C ARG A 206 26.69 -5.44 -2.01
N THR A 207 25.44 -5.04 -1.81
CA THR A 207 24.59 -5.53 -0.71
C THR A 207 24.47 -7.06 -0.63
N GLY A 208 24.44 -7.74 -1.77
CA GLY A 208 24.38 -9.21 -1.82
C GLY A 208 25.72 -9.95 -1.75
N SER A 209 26.83 -9.28 -1.40
CA SER A 209 28.14 -9.90 -1.21
C SER A 209 28.21 -10.66 0.12
N GLU A 210 29.07 -11.66 0.20
CA GLU A 210 29.26 -12.44 1.43
C GLU A 210 29.69 -11.58 2.62
N GLU A 211 30.60 -10.62 2.39
CA GLU A 211 31.04 -9.64 3.40
C GLU A 211 29.88 -8.79 3.93
N SER A 212 29.06 -8.24 3.03
CA SER A 212 27.91 -7.41 3.39
C SER A 212 26.85 -8.22 4.17
N LEU A 213 26.60 -9.46 3.75
CA LEU A 213 25.62 -10.33 4.42
C LEU A 213 26.11 -10.77 5.81
N HIS A 214 27.40 -11.08 5.98
CA HIS A 214 27.96 -11.33 7.31
C HIS A 214 27.88 -10.10 8.21
N GLY A 215 28.16 -8.90 7.67
CA GLY A 215 27.99 -7.64 8.37
C GLY A 215 26.54 -7.40 8.83
N LEU A 216 25.58 -7.69 7.95
CA LEU A 216 24.15 -7.62 8.27
C LEU A 216 23.76 -8.56 9.41
N THR A 217 24.12 -9.84 9.31
CA THR A 217 23.84 -10.84 10.37
C THR A 217 24.46 -10.41 11.69
N ALA A 218 25.73 -9.97 11.70
CA ALA A 218 26.42 -9.56 12.90
C ALA A 218 25.77 -8.35 13.58
N ALA A 219 25.36 -7.35 12.81
CA ALA A 219 24.66 -6.17 13.32
C ALA A 219 23.29 -6.53 13.91
N LEU A 220 22.52 -7.38 13.22
CA LEU A 220 21.22 -7.85 13.71
C LEU A 220 21.37 -8.65 15.01
N SER A 221 22.32 -9.59 15.07
CA SER A 221 22.57 -10.38 16.28
C SER A 221 22.98 -9.51 17.48
N ARG A 222 23.79 -8.47 17.26
CA ARG A 222 24.12 -7.50 18.32
C ARG A 222 22.89 -6.72 18.77
N ALA A 223 22.13 -6.15 17.84
CA ALA A 223 20.97 -5.32 18.15
C ALA A 223 19.84 -6.11 18.84
N LEU A 224 19.72 -7.41 18.54
CA LEU A 224 18.70 -8.29 19.09
C LEU A 224 19.13 -9.06 20.33
N GLY A 225 20.38 -8.93 20.80
CA GLY A 225 20.96 -9.78 21.85
C GLY A 225 20.17 -9.84 23.16
N SER A 226 19.40 -8.79 23.47
CA SER A 226 18.51 -8.70 24.64
C SER A 226 17.01 -8.72 24.30
N THR A 227 16.66 -8.88 23.03
CA THR A 227 15.27 -8.86 22.56
C THR A 227 14.61 -10.23 22.74
N PRO A 228 13.44 -10.33 23.39
CA PRO A 228 12.69 -11.58 23.50
C PRO A 228 12.39 -12.20 22.13
N ILE A 229 12.38 -13.54 22.07
CA ILE A 229 12.03 -14.26 20.84
C ILE A 229 10.59 -13.92 20.44
N VAL A 230 10.43 -13.48 19.19
CA VAL A 230 9.12 -13.19 18.61
C VAL A 230 8.67 -14.40 17.80
N SER A 231 7.45 -14.88 18.08
CA SER A 231 6.85 -15.96 17.29
C SER A 231 6.49 -15.49 15.88
N GLY A 232 6.82 -16.28 14.86
CA GLY A 232 6.42 -16.00 13.48
C GLY A 232 4.90 -15.94 13.28
N ASN A 233 4.12 -16.70 14.06
CA ASN A 233 2.65 -16.60 14.03
C ASN A 233 2.17 -15.25 14.55
N LYS A 234 2.72 -14.80 15.68
CA LYS A 234 2.40 -13.48 16.24
C LYS A 234 2.76 -12.39 15.24
N ARG A 235 3.94 -12.47 14.63
CA ARG A 235 4.38 -11.49 13.65
C ARG A 235 3.48 -11.45 12.41
N ARG A 236 3.06 -12.61 11.89
CA ARG A 236 2.08 -12.70 10.80
C ARG A 236 0.76 -12.01 11.17
N ASP A 237 0.27 -12.18 12.39
CA ASP A 237 -0.98 -11.55 12.82
C ASP A 237 -0.84 -10.02 12.86
N GLU A 238 0.32 -9.51 13.28
CA GLU A 238 0.64 -8.08 13.24
C GLU A 238 0.76 -7.54 11.80
N ASP A 239 1.36 -8.33 10.89
CA ASP A 239 1.45 -7.98 9.46
C ASP A 239 0.04 -7.89 8.82
N VAL A 240 -0.89 -8.79 9.17
CA VAL A 240 -2.29 -8.70 8.73
C VAL A 240 -2.97 -7.46 9.30
N ALA A 241 -2.71 -7.09 10.56
CA ALA A 241 -3.26 -5.87 11.16
C ALA A 241 -2.75 -4.60 10.45
N SER A 242 -1.45 -4.55 10.11
CA SER A 242 -0.89 -3.46 9.31
C SER A 242 -1.53 -3.35 7.93
N LEU A 243 -1.77 -4.48 7.25
CA LEU A 243 -2.49 -4.51 5.98
C LEU A 243 -3.95 -4.03 6.13
N ALA A 244 -4.63 -4.45 7.20
CA ALA A 244 -5.99 -4.01 7.48
C ALA A 244 -6.07 -2.50 7.72
N ARG A 245 -5.12 -1.93 8.46
CA ARG A 245 -5.00 -0.48 8.65
C ARG A 245 -4.72 0.26 7.34
N PHE A 246 -3.88 -0.31 6.48
CA PHE A 246 -3.61 0.27 5.16
C PHE A 246 -4.88 0.38 4.32
N GLN A 247 -5.71 -0.66 4.34
CA GLN A 247 -6.90 -0.72 3.49
C GLN A 247 -8.13 -0.05 4.10
N PHE A 248 -8.30 -0.11 5.42
CA PHE A 248 -9.52 0.28 6.12
C PHE A 248 -9.28 1.28 7.26
N ARG A 249 -8.07 1.86 7.37
CA ARG A 249 -7.73 2.83 8.42
C ARG A 249 -8.03 2.26 9.81
N ASP A 250 -8.65 3.03 10.70
CA ASP A 250 -8.97 2.58 12.06
C ASP A 250 -9.98 1.43 12.11
N ALA A 251 -10.85 1.28 11.09
CA ALA A 251 -11.71 0.10 10.98
C ALA A 251 -10.91 -1.18 10.72
N GLY A 252 -9.66 -1.05 10.24
CA GLY A 252 -8.72 -2.15 10.13
C GLY A 252 -8.32 -2.75 11.48
N ASP A 253 -8.08 -1.91 12.50
CA ASP A 253 -7.82 -2.39 13.86
C ASP A 253 -9.06 -3.10 14.42
N ALA A 254 -10.25 -2.50 14.23
CA ALA A 254 -11.52 -3.09 14.64
C ALA A 254 -11.83 -4.44 13.95
N LEU A 255 -11.30 -4.67 12.74
CA LEU A 255 -11.43 -5.94 12.01
C LEU A 255 -10.61 -7.06 12.66
N LEU A 256 -9.48 -6.72 13.29
CA LEU A 256 -8.55 -7.68 13.88
C LEU A 256 -8.75 -7.86 15.39
N GLU A 257 -9.42 -6.93 16.07
CA GLU A 257 -9.70 -7.02 17.51
C GLU A 257 -10.44 -8.32 17.89
N GLY A 258 -9.86 -9.15 18.75
CA GLY A 258 -10.46 -10.44 19.14
C GLY A 258 -10.60 -11.46 17.98
N ALA A 259 -10.01 -11.18 16.81
CA ALA A 259 -9.99 -12.11 15.70
C ALA A 259 -8.81 -13.09 15.82
N THR A 260 -8.95 -14.24 15.18
CA THR A 260 -7.88 -15.22 14.98
C THR A 260 -7.56 -15.29 13.49
N THR A 261 -6.28 -15.49 13.16
CA THR A 261 -5.87 -15.68 11.77
C THR A 261 -5.47 -17.13 11.50
N ARG A 262 -5.78 -17.62 10.30
CA ARG A 262 -5.46 -19.00 9.86
C ARG A 262 -4.90 -19.00 8.45
N GLY A 263 -3.93 -19.87 8.20
CA GLY A 263 -3.30 -20.05 6.88
C GLY A 263 -1.87 -19.53 6.84
N ARG A 264 -1.29 -19.55 5.64
CA ARG A 264 0.10 -19.12 5.39
C ARG A 264 0.08 -17.81 4.64
N TRP A 265 0.93 -16.86 5.04
CA TRP A 265 1.11 -15.62 4.31
C TRP A 265 1.50 -15.87 2.83
N PRO A 266 0.89 -15.18 1.85
CA PRO A 266 -0.11 -14.11 2.02
C PRO A 266 -1.56 -14.61 2.16
N PHE A 267 -1.88 -15.89 1.95
CA PHE A 267 -3.24 -16.44 2.00
C PHE A 267 -3.78 -16.68 3.42
N VAL A 268 -3.89 -15.60 4.19
CA VAL A 268 -4.37 -15.62 5.58
C VAL A 268 -5.86 -15.27 5.64
N ARG A 269 -6.64 -16.08 6.35
CA ARG A 269 -8.07 -15.86 6.63
C ARG A 269 -8.25 -15.33 8.05
N ILE A 270 -9.19 -14.40 8.21
CA ILE A 270 -9.51 -13.72 9.47
C ILE A 270 -10.85 -14.24 10.00
N PHE A 271 -10.89 -14.68 11.25
CA PHE A 271 -12.09 -15.26 11.89
C PHE A 271 -12.37 -14.62 13.24
N ARG A 272 -13.65 -14.40 13.57
CA ARG A 272 -14.12 -14.02 14.91
C ARG A 272 -15.35 -14.85 15.22
N GLU A 273 -15.38 -15.49 16.39
CA GLU A 273 -16.53 -16.30 16.84
C GLU A 273 -17.00 -17.33 15.78
N GLY A 274 -16.05 -17.96 15.08
CA GLY A 274 -16.32 -18.95 14.03
C GLY A 274 -16.78 -18.37 12.67
N ARG A 275 -17.07 -17.07 12.57
CA ARG A 275 -17.42 -16.39 11.32
C ARG A 275 -16.17 -15.86 10.62
N GLN A 276 -16.08 -16.00 9.30
CA GLN A 276 -14.99 -15.40 8.52
C GLN A 276 -15.28 -13.92 8.26
N LEU A 277 -14.31 -13.04 8.56
CA LEU A 277 -14.43 -11.59 8.34
C LEU A 277 -13.83 -11.19 6.98
N GLY A 278 -12.78 -11.88 6.56
CA GLY A 278 -12.12 -11.63 5.30
C GLY A 278 -10.95 -12.57 5.06
N ALA A 279 -10.30 -12.40 3.92
CA ALA A 279 -9.11 -13.15 3.54
C ALA A 279 -8.13 -12.24 2.78
N VAL A 280 -6.86 -12.31 3.15
CA VAL A 280 -5.77 -11.68 2.39
C VAL A 280 -5.58 -12.44 1.09
N THR A 281 -5.52 -11.70 -0.02
CA THR A 281 -5.36 -12.22 -1.37
C THR A 281 -3.90 -12.11 -1.83
N ASP A 282 -3.57 -12.80 -2.91
CA ASP A 282 -2.29 -12.66 -3.63
C ASP A 282 -2.03 -11.23 -4.12
N LEU A 283 -3.10 -10.47 -4.41
CA LEU A 283 -3.04 -9.04 -4.75
C LEU A 283 -2.65 -8.11 -3.58
N GLY A 284 -2.32 -8.65 -2.41
CA GLY A 284 -1.92 -7.84 -1.25
C GLY A 284 -3.03 -6.95 -0.70
N LYS A 285 -4.27 -7.44 -0.73
CA LYS A 285 -5.45 -6.79 -0.12
C LYS A 285 -6.30 -7.79 0.63
N ILE A 286 -7.12 -7.32 1.55
CA ILE A 286 -8.14 -8.09 2.26
C ILE A 286 -9.43 -8.04 1.45
N SER A 287 -9.86 -9.21 0.96
CA SER A 287 -11.21 -9.41 0.45
C SER A 287 -12.17 -9.62 1.63
N LEU A 288 -13.22 -8.81 1.73
CA LEU A 288 -14.21 -8.91 2.80
C LEU A 288 -15.16 -10.10 2.62
N ALA A 289 -15.57 -10.65 3.76
CA ALA A 289 -16.81 -11.42 3.90
C ALA A 289 -17.84 -10.56 4.64
N LEU A 290 -19.11 -10.99 4.70
CA LEU A 290 -20.20 -10.21 5.29
C LEU A 290 -19.94 -9.78 6.74
N ALA A 291 -19.39 -10.68 7.56
CA ALA A 291 -19.06 -10.35 8.95
C ALA A 291 -17.97 -9.27 9.05
N GLY A 292 -17.06 -9.17 8.08
CA GLY A 292 -16.12 -8.05 7.99
C GLY A 292 -16.80 -6.76 7.53
N GLY A 293 -17.76 -6.87 6.61
CA GLY A 293 -18.63 -5.75 6.23
C GLY A 293 -19.39 -5.16 7.42
N GLU A 294 -19.85 -6.00 8.36
CA GLU A 294 -20.49 -5.55 9.60
C GLU A 294 -19.57 -4.71 10.48
N VAL A 295 -18.27 -5.04 10.52
CA VAL A 295 -17.26 -4.24 11.25
C VAL A 295 -17.09 -2.87 10.60
N LEU A 296 -16.97 -2.83 9.27
CA LEU A 296 -16.86 -1.58 8.51
C LEU A 296 -18.09 -0.69 8.66
N ALA A 297 -19.29 -1.29 8.60
CA ALA A 297 -20.56 -0.59 8.78
C ALA A 297 -20.66 0.08 10.15
N LYS A 298 -20.24 -0.62 11.22
CA LYS A 298 -20.20 -0.05 12.58
C LYS A 298 -19.24 1.13 12.68
N ALA A 299 -18.08 1.04 12.04
CA ALA A 299 -17.08 2.10 12.01
C ALA A 299 -17.41 3.24 11.01
N ARG A 300 -18.42 3.05 10.14
CA ARG A 300 -18.76 3.95 9.02
C ARG A 300 -17.56 4.23 8.10
N VAL A 301 -16.85 3.17 7.72
CA VAL A 301 -15.70 3.20 6.81
C VAL A 301 -16.01 2.31 5.61
N ASN A 302 -15.66 2.76 4.39
CA ASN A 302 -15.91 2.06 3.12
C ASN A 302 -17.36 1.53 2.99
N CYS A 303 -18.34 2.38 3.23
CA CYS A 303 -19.76 2.01 3.17
C CYS A 303 -20.47 2.67 1.98
N VAL A 304 -21.38 1.92 1.35
CA VAL A 304 -22.32 2.41 0.34
C VAL A 304 -23.74 2.18 0.85
N GLU A 305 -24.47 3.27 1.07
CA GLU A 305 -25.86 3.27 1.54
C GLU A 305 -26.81 3.09 0.36
N ILE A 306 -27.75 2.15 0.47
CA ILE A 306 -28.75 1.87 -0.56
C ILE A 306 -30.16 2.15 -0.05
N GLU A 307 -31.12 2.24 -0.98
CA GLU A 307 -32.55 2.17 -0.67
C GLU A 307 -32.91 0.83 0.01
N ASP A 308 -34.12 0.72 0.56
CA ASP A 308 -34.56 -0.50 1.26
C ASP A 308 -34.89 -1.64 0.28
N PHE A 309 -33.85 -2.31 -0.21
CA PHE A 309 -33.99 -3.54 -0.99
C PHE A 309 -32.92 -4.56 -0.62
N ILE A 310 -33.21 -5.82 -0.93
CA ILE A 310 -32.26 -6.93 -0.80
C ILE A 310 -31.57 -7.11 -2.14
N PRO A 311 -30.24 -6.88 -2.25
CA PRO A 311 -29.53 -7.06 -3.50
C PRO A 311 -29.59 -8.52 -3.96
N LYS A 312 -29.88 -8.74 -5.25
CA LYS A 312 -29.82 -10.06 -5.91
C LYS A 312 -28.65 -10.20 -6.90
N GLY A 313 -27.87 -9.14 -7.03
CA GLY A 313 -26.76 -9.02 -7.98
C GLY A 313 -26.01 -7.71 -7.73
N ASN A 314 -25.36 -7.18 -8.76
CA ASN A 314 -24.65 -5.91 -8.67
C ASN A 314 -25.60 -4.74 -8.35
N ILE A 315 -25.07 -3.73 -7.67
CA ILE A 315 -25.81 -2.55 -7.28
C ILE A 315 -25.51 -1.45 -8.29
N PHE A 316 -26.57 -0.80 -8.76
CA PHE A 316 -26.47 0.32 -9.71
C PHE A 316 -26.72 1.64 -8.98
N ALA A 317 -26.13 2.72 -9.50
CA ALA A 317 -26.17 4.03 -8.86
C ALA A 317 -27.59 4.54 -8.55
N VAL A 318 -28.59 4.14 -9.34
CA VAL A 318 -30.01 4.49 -9.10
C VAL A 318 -30.56 4.01 -7.75
N GLY A 319 -30.01 2.93 -7.18
CA GLY A 319 -30.43 2.41 -5.88
C GLY A 319 -29.53 2.84 -4.72
N VAL A 320 -28.58 3.75 -4.96
CA VAL A 320 -27.63 4.24 -3.96
C VAL A 320 -28.09 5.60 -3.44
N THR A 321 -28.12 5.77 -2.12
CA THR A 321 -28.54 7.00 -1.45
C THR A 321 -27.37 7.75 -0.82
N GLY A 322 -26.22 7.09 -0.62
CA GLY A 322 -25.04 7.69 -0.02
C GLY A 322 -23.81 6.79 -0.08
N ALA A 323 -22.65 7.35 0.21
CA ALA A 323 -21.43 6.60 0.46
C ALA A 323 -20.50 7.38 1.40
N THR A 324 -19.64 6.66 2.11
CA THR A 324 -18.64 7.30 2.98
C THR A 324 -17.53 7.94 2.13
N PRO A 325 -16.94 9.09 2.56
CA PRO A 325 -16.03 9.88 1.71
C PRO A 325 -14.73 9.16 1.30
N ASP A 326 -14.38 8.07 1.96
CA ASP A 326 -13.21 7.24 1.72
C ASP A 326 -13.40 6.23 0.57
N VAL A 327 -14.63 6.04 0.08
CA VAL A 327 -14.89 5.13 -1.05
C VAL A 327 -14.24 5.67 -2.33
N ARG A 328 -13.38 4.83 -2.92
CA ARG A 328 -12.75 5.01 -4.23
C ARG A 328 -13.05 3.82 -5.13
N VAL A 329 -12.93 3.98 -6.44
CA VAL A 329 -13.03 2.86 -7.39
C VAL A 329 -12.04 1.75 -7.01
N GLY A 330 -12.50 0.51 -6.95
CA GLY A 330 -11.73 -0.66 -6.56
C GLY A 330 -11.69 -0.95 -5.05
N SER A 331 -12.25 -0.07 -4.22
CA SER A 331 -12.31 -0.28 -2.76
C SER A 331 -13.21 -1.45 -2.41
N GLU A 332 -12.81 -2.19 -1.39
CA GLU A 332 -13.66 -3.19 -0.73
C GLU A 332 -14.67 -2.47 0.15
N VAL A 333 -15.96 -2.69 -0.08
CA VAL A 333 -17.04 -1.93 0.55
C VAL A 333 -18.09 -2.82 1.19
N ALA A 334 -18.67 -2.33 2.29
CA ALA A 334 -19.91 -2.82 2.86
C ALA A 334 -21.10 -2.07 2.24
N VAL A 335 -22.11 -2.81 1.79
CA VAL A 335 -23.37 -2.23 1.32
C VAL A 335 -24.35 -2.27 2.47
N VAL A 336 -24.92 -1.12 2.83
CA VAL A 336 -25.72 -0.93 4.03
C VAL A 336 -27.06 -0.30 3.72
N HIS A 337 -28.06 -0.64 4.52
CA HIS A 337 -29.34 0.06 4.60
C HIS A 337 -29.73 0.22 6.07
N GLY A 338 -29.83 1.46 6.55
CA GLY A 338 -30.18 1.75 7.94
C GLY A 338 -29.20 1.12 8.95
N GLY A 339 -27.92 1.01 8.58
CA GLY A 339 -26.89 0.35 9.38
C GLY A 339 -26.85 -1.19 9.28
N SER A 340 -27.82 -1.82 8.63
CA SER A 340 -27.80 -3.26 8.34
C SER A 340 -26.99 -3.55 7.09
N VAL A 341 -26.00 -4.43 7.18
CA VAL A 341 -25.23 -4.88 6.02
C VAL A 341 -26.08 -5.80 5.15
N ARG A 342 -26.23 -5.47 3.87
CA ARG A 342 -26.97 -6.25 2.88
C ARG A 342 -26.06 -7.01 1.92
N ALA A 343 -24.85 -6.50 1.67
CA ALA A 343 -23.87 -7.13 0.80
C ALA A 343 -22.44 -6.64 1.10
N VAL A 344 -21.45 -7.33 0.55
CA VAL A 344 -20.07 -6.85 0.42
C VAL A 344 -19.62 -6.95 -1.03
N GLY A 345 -18.77 -6.03 -1.46
CA GLY A 345 -18.37 -5.95 -2.86
C GLY A 345 -17.20 -5.02 -3.12
N VAL A 346 -17.00 -4.71 -4.39
CA VAL A 346 -15.97 -3.79 -4.87
C VAL A 346 -16.64 -2.57 -5.50
N ALA A 347 -16.30 -1.38 -5.02
CA ALA A 347 -16.81 -0.13 -5.57
C ALA A 347 -16.36 0.05 -7.03
N LYS A 348 -17.29 0.47 -7.88
CA LYS A 348 -17.08 0.81 -9.29
C LYS A 348 -17.20 2.32 -9.56
N MET A 349 -17.57 3.07 -8.54
CA MET A 349 -17.67 4.53 -8.52
C MET A 349 -17.03 5.05 -7.22
N GLN A 350 -16.56 6.29 -7.22
CA GLN A 350 -16.16 6.96 -5.98
C GLN A 350 -17.37 7.57 -5.24
N ALA A 351 -17.17 7.95 -3.98
CA ALA A 351 -18.21 8.35 -3.04
C ALA A 351 -19.20 9.43 -3.56
N ARG A 352 -18.72 10.39 -4.35
CA ARG A 352 -19.54 11.47 -4.92
C ARG A 352 -20.28 11.02 -6.19
N GLU A 353 -19.60 10.30 -7.08
CA GLU A 353 -20.18 9.75 -8.32
C GLU A 353 -21.37 8.83 -8.04
N VAL A 354 -21.25 8.00 -7.01
CA VAL A 354 -22.29 7.00 -6.71
C VAL A 354 -23.62 7.62 -6.29
N VAL A 355 -23.59 8.86 -5.80
CA VAL A 355 -24.79 9.64 -5.41
C VAL A 355 -25.26 10.56 -6.54
N GLU A 356 -24.34 11.14 -7.30
CA GLU A 356 -24.69 12.10 -8.37
C GLU A 356 -25.16 11.43 -9.66
N LEU A 357 -24.72 10.19 -9.93
CA LEU A 357 -25.06 9.46 -11.15
C LEU A 357 -26.34 8.66 -11.00
N ARG A 358 -27.19 8.66 -12.04
CA ARG A 358 -28.43 7.86 -12.08
C ARG A 358 -28.29 6.53 -12.82
N ARG A 359 -27.10 6.22 -13.34
CA ARG A 359 -26.83 5.03 -14.16
C ARG A 359 -25.40 4.54 -13.94
N GLY A 360 -25.18 3.26 -14.23
CA GLY A 360 -23.89 2.60 -14.09
C GLY A 360 -23.82 1.72 -12.85
N GLU A 361 -22.94 0.73 -12.90
CA GLU A 361 -22.65 -0.15 -11.78
C GLU A 361 -21.93 0.64 -10.69
N ALA A 362 -22.51 0.67 -9.49
CA ALA A 362 -21.95 1.33 -8.32
C ALA A 362 -21.08 0.37 -7.50
N VAL A 363 -21.56 -0.86 -7.31
CA VAL A 363 -20.84 -1.90 -6.55
C VAL A 363 -20.97 -3.23 -7.28
N HIS A 364 -19.82 -3.85 -7.51
CA HIS A 364 -19.71 -5.24 -7.94
C HIS A 364 -19.82 -6.16 -6.73
N VAL A 365 -20.96 -6.85 -6.60
CA VAL A 365 -21.25 -7.64 -5.39
C VAL A 365 -20.49 -8.97 -5.43
N ARG A 366 -19.89 -9.34 -4.29
CA ARG A 366 -19.16 -10.61 -4.13
C ARG A 366 -19.74 -11.52 -3.05
N GLY A 367 -20.53 -10.96 -2.12
CA GLY A 367 -21.26 -11.71 -1.11
C GLY A 367 -22.54 -10.98 -0.70
N LEU A 368 -23.62 -11.75 -0.49
CA LEU A 368 -24.95 -11.26 -0.15
C LEU A 368 -25.36 -11.75 1.24
N ALA A 369 -25.99 -10.88 2.03
CA ALA A 369 -26.70 -11.31 3.23
C ALA A 369 -27.83 -12.27 2.82
N GLY A 370 -27.87 -13.44 3.46
CA GLY A 370 -28.86 -14.49 3.20
C GLY A 370 -30.24 -14.16 3.70
#